data_AF-A0A6A6H6C5-F1
#
_entry.id   AF-A0A6A6H6C5-F1
#
_cell.length_a   1.000
_cell.length_b   1.000
_cell.length_c   1.000
_cell.angle_alpha   90.00
_cell.angle_beta   90.00
_cell.angle_gamma   90.00
#
_symmetry.space_group_name_H-M   'P 1'
#
loop_
_entity.id
_entity.type
_entity.pdbx_description
1 polymer ?
#
loop_
_entity_poly.entity_id
_entity_poly.type
_entity_poly.pdbx_seq_one_letter_code
_entity_poly.pdbx_strand_id
1 'polypeptide(L)'
;MTPSMDCCKPPCAWPRKANVSNPVRFCDIDDASVADYHAQSACDSGTTYMYSSQTPWTVNDTFAYGSASVVLSGGTGRSGVLL
;
A
#
# COMPACT_ATOMS: atom_id res chain seq x y z
N MET A 1 -1.21 16.09 -5.12
CA MET A 1 -0.57 14.81 -4.77
C MET A 1 0.51 15.12 -3.75
N THR A 2 0.32 14.71 -2.50
CA THR A 2 1.28 14.98 -1.40
C THR A 2 2.11 13.73 -1.15
N PRO A 3 3.45 13.81 -1.05
CA PRO A 3 4.26 12.66 -0.69
C PRO A 3 4.01 12.30 0.78
N SER A 4 3.56 11.07 1.04
CA SER A 4 3.36 10.49 2.38
C SER A 4 3.90 9.07 2.34
N MET A 5 4.94 8.79 3.14
CA MET A 5 5.55 7.46 3.24
C MET A 5 5.77 7.17 4.72
N ASP A 6 4.70 6.73 5.36
CA ASP A 6 4.65 6.54 6.81
C ASP A 6 5.02 5.10 7.22
N CYS A 7 5.49 4.29 6.27
CA CYS A 7 5.72 2.84 6.37
C CYS A 7 4.51 2.01 6.83
N CYS A 8 3.36 2.63 7.12
CA CYS A 8 2.15 1.94 7.54
C CYS A 8 1.71 0.89 6.51
N LYS A 9 1.10 -0.19 6.98
CA LYS A 9 0.40 -1.14 6.12
C LYS A 9 -0.66 -0.38 5.31
N PRO A 10 -0.65 -0.48 3.97
CA PRO A 10 -1.57 0.30 3.16
C PRO A 10 -3.02 -0.13 3.40
N PRO A 11 -4.00 0.77 3.35
CA PRO A 11 -5.39 0.44 3.65
C PRO A 11 -5.98 -0.59 2.69
N CYS A 12 -5.48 -0.69 1.45
CA CYS A 12 -5.88 -1.72 0.47
C CYS A 12 -5.23 -3.10 0.68
N ALA A 13 -4.34 -3.25 1.66
CA ALA A 13 -3.85 -4.55 2.11
C ALA A 13 -4.84 -5.27 3.04
N TRP A 14 -5.88 -4.58 3.53
CA TRP A 14 -6.90 -5.22 4.35
C TRP A 14 -7.89 -6.03 3.50
N PRO A 15 -8.27 -7.25 3.94
CA PRO A 15 -9.29 -8.04 3.27
C PRO A 15 -10.61 -7.28 3.13
N ARG A 16 -11.36 -7.57 2.06
CA ARG A 16 -12.71 -7.03 1.78
C ARG A 16 -12.80 -5.51 1.60
N LYS A 17 -11.67 -4.80 1.38
CA LYS A 17 -11.69 -3.36 1.05
C LYS A 17 -12.11 -3.06 -0.40
N ALA A 18 -11.91 -4.00 -1.30
CA ALA A 18 -12.32 -3.92 -2.71
C ALA A 18 -12.57 -5.33 -3.28
N ASN A 19 -13.28 -5.40 -4.42
CA ASN A 19 -13.43 -6.64 -5.19
C ASN A 19 -12.21 -6.83 -6.09
N VAL A 20 -11.17 -7.46 -5.54
CA VAL A 20 -9.89 -7.74 -6.20
C VAL A 20 -9.54 -9.22 -6.03
N SER A 21 -8.66 -9.75 -6.88
CA SER A 21 -8.22 -11.15 -6.76
C SER A 21 -7.46 -11.42 -5.46
N ASN A 22 -6.61 -10.47 -5.05
CA ASN A 22 -5.91 -10.48 -3.76
C ASN A 22 -5.73 -9.04 -3.25
N PRO A 23 -5.71 -8.80 -1.93
CA PRO A 23 -5.34 -7.50 -1.38
C PRO A 23 -3.89 -7.14 -1.75
N VAL A 24 -3.55 -5.87 -1.57
CA VAL A 24 -2.17 -5.40 -1.75
C VAL A 24 -1.26 -6.14 -0.77
N ARG A 25 -0.11 -6.60 -1.25
CA ARG A 25 0.89 -7.25 -0.40
C ARG A 25 1.53 -6.25 0.55
N PHE A 26 1.99 -6.73 1.69
CA PHE A 26 2.67 -5.96 2.74
C PHE A 26 3.72 -6.85 3.40
N CYS A 27 4.64 -6.24 4.12
CA CYS A 27 5.81 -6.94 4.67
C CYS A 27 5.93 -6.77 6.19
N ASP A 28 6.84 -7.53 6.79
CA ASP A 28 7.35 -7.26 8.12
C ASP A 28 8.51 -6.25 8.08
N ILE A 29 9.22 -6.09 9.20
CA ILE A 29 10.31 -5.11 9.35
C ILE A 29 11.54 -5.46 8.49
N ASP A 30 11.69 -6.73 8.10
CA ASP A 30 12.80 -7.23 7.29
C ASP A 30 12.42 -7.30 5.79
N ASP A 31 11.32 -6.64 5.40
CA ASP A 31 10.76 -6.64 4.04
C ASP A 31 10.34 -8.05 3.55
N ALA A 32 10.10 -8.98 4.49
CA ALA A 32 9.65 -10.33 4.18
C ALA A 32 8.12 -10.42 4.10
N SER A 33 7.62 -11.36 3.30
CA SER A 33 6.19 -11.52 3.06
C SER A 33 5.45 -12.06 4.28
N VAL A 34 4.37 -11.40 4.66
CA VAL A 34 3.48 -11.87 5.73
C VAL A 34 2.24 -12.52 5.12
N ALA A 35 1.93 -13.74 5.53
CA ALA A 35 0.79 -14.51 5.00
C ALA A 35 -0.56 -14.08 5.61
N ASP A 36 -0.56 -13.62 6.86
CA ASP A 36 -1.78 -13.21 7.56
C ASP A 36 -2.19 -11.78 7.18
N TYR A 37 -3.13 -11.65 6.24
CA TYR A 37 -3.70 -10.36 5.83
C TYR A 37 -4.45 -9.60 6.94
N HIS A 38 -4.74 -10.24 8.08
CA HIS A 38 -5.31 -9.58 9.26
C HIS A 38 -4.26 -9.05 10.24
N ALA A 39 -2.97 -9.32 10.02
CA ALA A 39 -1.90 -8.81 10.86
C ALA A 39 -1.89 -7.27 10.91
N GLN A 40 -1.69 -6.74 12.11
CA GLN A 40 -1.91 -5.33 12.44
C GLN A 40 -0.77 -4.45 11.92
N SER A 41 -1.12 -3.22 11.50
CA SER A 41 -0.13 -2.26 11.02
C SER A 41 0.75 -1.77 12.17
N ALA A 42 2.03 -1.53 11.92
CA ALA A 42 2.92 -0.88 12.87
C ALA A 42 2.44 0.51 13.33
N CYS A 43 1.69 1.23 12.47
CA CYS A 43 1.08 2.51 12.84
C CYS A 43 -0.05 2.37 13.87
N ASP A 44 -0.59 1.16 14.01
CA ASP A 44 -1.53 0.78 15.06
C ASP A 44 -0.87 -0.17 16.08
N SER A 45 0.44 -0.05 16.34
CA SER A 45 1.21 -0.92 17.27
C SER A 45 1.35 -2.40 16.88
N GLY A 46 1.15 -2.73 15.61
CA GLY A 46 1.40 -4.05 15.03
C GLY A 46 2.83 -4.21 14.46
N THR A 47 3.00 -5.17 13.55
CA THR A 47 4.31 -5.56 12.99
C THR A 47 4.34 -5.57 11.47
N THR A 48 3.34 -4.99 10.82
CA THR A 48 3.24 -4.98 9.35
C THR A 48 3.36 -3.59 8.75
N TYR A 49 4.03 -3.52 7.60
CA TYR A 49 4.48 -2.31 6.95
C TYR A 49 4.19 -2.34 5.44
N MET A 50 4.27 -1.18 4.80
CA MET A 50 4.31 -1.12 3.33
C MET A 50 5.62 -1.72 2.82
N TYR A 51 5.55 -2.52 1.74
CA TYR A 51 6.73 -3.04 1.06
C TYR A 51 7.65 -1.94 0.54
N SER A 52 8.96 -2.16 0.63
CA SER A 52 9.95 -1.27 0.02
C SER A 52 9.73 -1.15 -1.50
N SER A 53 9.41 -2.26 -2.17
CA SER A 53 9.16 -2.31 -3.63
C SER A 53 7.93 -1.52 -4.10
N GLN A 54 7.11 -0.98 -3.20
CA GLN A 54 5.98 -0.11 -3.56
C GLN A 54 6.36 1.37 -3.63
N THR A 55 7.64 1.71 -3.45
CA THR A 55 8.18 3.05 -3.74
C THR A 55 8.24 3.33 -5.25
N PRO A 56 8.06 4.59 -5.69
CA PRO A 56 8.12 4.94 -7.10
C PRO A 56 9.52 4.72 -7.69
N TRP A 57 9.56 4.39 -8.98
CA TRP A 57 10.78 4.25 -9.76
C TRP A 57 10.62 4.83 -11.17
N THR A 58 11.69 5.42 -11.69
CA THR A 58 11.72 6.04 -13.01
C THR A 58 12.09 5.01 -14.08
N VAL A 59 11.32 4.99 -15.17
CA VAL A 59 11.63 4.20 -16.36
C VAL A 59 12.53 5.00 -17.30
N ASN A 60 12.27 6.30 -17.45
CA ASN A 60 13.09 7.26 -18.18
C ASN A 60 12.82 8.69 -17.67
N ASP A 61 13.48 9.70 -18.27
CA ASP A 61 13.41 11.12 -17.86
C ASP A 61 12.00 11.72 -17.81
N THR A 62 11.04 11.10 -18.50
CA THR A 62 9.66 11.60 -18.63
C THR A 62 8.59 10.62 -18.14
N PHE A 63 8.98 9.42 -17.69
CA PHE A 63 8.04 8.36 -17.33
C PHE A 63 8.49 7.57 -16.09
N ALA A 64 7.56 7.39 -15.15
CA ALA A 64 7.78 6.68 -13.89
C ALA A 64 6.54 5.87 -13.49
N TYR A 65 6.76 4.78 -12.76
CA TYR A 65 5.73 4.00 -12.10
C TYR A 65 5.77 4.27 -10.59
N GLY A 66 4.64 4.09 -9.92
CA GLY A 66 4.59 4.27 -8.47
C GLY A 66 3.33 3.73 -7.84
N SER A 67 3.12 4.11 -6.59
CA SER A 67 1.88 3.85 -5.86
C SER A 67 1.40 5.16 -5.23
N ALA A 68 0.09 5.28 -5.01
CA ALA A 68 -0.50 6.48 -4.46
C ALA A 68 -1.65 6.14 -3.53
N SER A 69 -1.82 6.94 -2.48
CA SER A 69 -3.08 6.98 -1.75
C SER A 69 -4.02 7.96 -2.43
N VAL A 70 -5.21 7.50 -2.78
CA VAL A 70 -6.19 8.28 -3.54
C VAL A 70 -7.51 8.39 -2.78
N VAL A 71 -8.05 9.60 -2.77
CA VAL A 71 -9.41 9.89 -2.31
C VAL A 71 -10.11 10.54 -3.49
N LEU A 72 -11.12 9.84 -4.04
CA LEU A 72 -11.91 10.31 -5.16
C LEU A 72 -13.24 10.87 -4.65
N SER A 73 -13.58 12.09 -5.05
CA SER A 73 -14.88 12.69 -4.72
C SER A 73 -16.04 11.81 -5.20
N GLY A 74 -16.94 11.45 -4.28
CA GLY A 74 -18.06 10.54 -4.56
C GLY A 74 -17.69 9.04 -4.51
N GLY A 75 -16.42 8.69 -4.30
CA GLY A 75 -15.97 7.33 -4.01
C GLY A 75 -15.97 7.04 -2.52
N THR A 76 -16.31 5.80 -2.13
CA THR A 76 -15.96 5.29 -0.80
C THR A 76 -14.45 5.18 -0.73
N GLY A 77 -13.77 5.78 0.26
CA GLY A 77 -12.30 5.85 0.38
C GLY A 77 -11.58 4.54 0.00
N ARG A 78 -11.15 4.46 -1.26
CA ARG A 78 -10.41 3.35 -1.84
C ARG A 78 -9.03 3.90 -2.17
N SER A 79 -8.08 3.73 -1.25
CA SER A 79 -6.68 4.09 -1.51
C SER A 79 -6.06 3.06 -2.46
N GLY A 80 -6.46 3.11 -3.73
CA GLY A 80 -5.97 2.19 -4.75
C GLY A 80 -4.53 2.52 -5.15
N VAL A 81 -3.70 1.47 -5.26
CA VAL A 81 -2.43 1.53 -5.98
C VAL A 81 -2.76 1.77 -7.45
N LEU A 82 -2.49 2.98 -7.94
CA LEU A 82 -2.41 3.24 -9.37
C LEU A 82 -1.05 2.71 -9.83
N LEU A 83 -1.06 1.64 -10.62
CA LEU A 83 0.12 1.16 -11.35
C LEU A 83 0.48 2.19 -12.43
#